data_AF-A0AA36ITT3-F1
#
_entry.id   AF-A0AA36ITT3-F1
#
_cell.length_a   1.000
_cell.length_b   1.000
_cell.length_c   1.000
_cell.angle_alpha   90.00
_cell.angle_beta   90.00
_cell.angle_gamma   90.00
#
_symmetry.space_group_name_H-M   'P 1'
#
loop_
_entity.id
_entity.type
_entity.pdbx_description
1 polymer ?
#
loop_
_entity_poly.entity_id
_entity_poly.type
_entity_poly.pdbx_seq_one_letter_code
_entity_poly.pdbx_strand_id
1 'polypeptide(L)'
;MRAVLRPSAVSGLTSTFVEGKGMEVLSVRARDFSLSALSKGNSTEEILHFLAKRGVHMTPDCWQKVACWSARSIECELEPALFWWLDVLGLSQAQLAKVVAGFPQILGYSIEQNLKPTAAWILDLGLSQTQLAKVVAGCPQILGYSIEQNLKPTAAWVLGLGLSQAQLAKVVAGCPQILGYSIEQNLKPTAAWFLGLGLSQTQLAKVVAARPSLQRSWLAFRRF
;
A
#
# COMPACT_ATOMS: atom_id res chain seq x y z
N MET A 1 -14.65 20.60 36.27
CA MET A 1 -13.20 20.54 35.98
C MET A 1 -12.96 19.52 34.88
N ARG A 2 -12.92 19.96 33.61
CA ARG A 2 -12.56 19.14 32.45
C ARG A 2 -11.22 19.65 31.94
N ALA A 3 -10.17 18.85 32.06
CA ALA A 3 -8.86 19.16 31.49
C ALA A 3 -8.91 18.86 29.99
N VAL A 4 -8.89 19.93 29.18
CA VAL A 4 -8.64 19.86 27.74
C VAL A 4 -7.13 19.68 27.56
N LEU A 5 -6.71 18.48 27.16
CA LEU A 5 -5.33 18.22 26.79
C LEU A 5 -5.03 18.95 25.46
N ARG A 6 -4.09 19.89 25.50
CA ARG A 6 -3.50 20.53 24.32
C ARG A 6 -2.67 19.50 23.53
N PRO A 7 -2.79 19.41 22.20
CA PRO A 7 -1.80 18.74 21.38
C PRO A 7 -0.59 19.69 21.21
N SER A 8 0.54 19.33 21.81
CA SER A 8 1.83 19.96 21.55
C SER A 8 2.82 18.90 21.06
N ALA A 9 3.56 19.26 20.00
CA ALA A 9 4.76 18.63 19.49
C ALA A 9 4.62 17.29 18.73
N VAL A 10 4.00 17.32 17.54
CA VAL A 10 4.34 16.39 16.44
C VAL A 10 4.42 17.09 15.07
N SER A 11 4.55 18.43 15.02
CA SER A 11 4.59 19.19 13.76
C SER A 11 6.00 19.38 13.17
N GLY A 12 6.96 18.54 13.53
CA GLY A 12 8.39 18.78 13.24
C GLY A 12 9.07 17.82 12.25
N LEU A 13 8.43 16.71 11.85
CA LEU A 13 9.13 15.65 11.08
C LEU A 13 8.40 15.17 9.83
N THR A 14 7.24 15.72 9.48
CA THR A 14 6.49 15.34 8.27
C THR A 14 6.77 16.26 7.06
N SER A 15 7.54 17.34 7.23
CA SER A 15 7.68 18.39 6.19
C SER A 15 8.84 18.20 5.22
N THR A 16 9.82 17.33 5.47
CA THR A 16 11.05 17.29 4.65
C THR A 16 11.14 16.14 3.64
N PHE A 17 10.14 15.25 3.56
CA PHE A 17 10.26 14.03 2.74
C PHE A 17 9.29 13.92 1.56
N VAL A 18 8.47 14.95 1.27
CA VAL A 18 7.58 14.95 0.07
C VAL A 18 7.80 16.17 -0.83
N GLU A 19 8.60 17.17 -0.41
CA GLU A 19 8.81 18.37 -1.20
C GLU A 19 10.07 18.28 -2.09
N GLY A 20 9.84 18.35 -3.40
CA GLY A 20 10.75 19.00 -4.34
C GLY A 20 11.63 18.11 -5.21
N LYS A 21 12.37 17.15 -4.65
CA LYS A 21 13.48 16.54 -5.42
C LYS A 21 13.08 15.58 -6.55
N GLY A 22 11.91 14.96 -6.48
CA GLY A 22 11.46 13.99 -7.51
C GLY A 22 10.88 14.64 -8.77
N MET A 23 10.11 15.73 -8.61
CA MET A 23 9.44 16.38 -9.75
C MET A 23 10.35 17.26 -10.58
N GLU A 24 11.41 17.83 -10.00
CA GLU A 24 12.39 18.64 -10.73
C GLU A 24 13.18 17.77 -11.73
N VAL A 25 13.50 16.53 -11.36
CA VAL A 25 14.18 15.55 -12.25
C VAL A 25 13.25 15.05 -13.36
N LEU A 26 11.97 14.80 -13.07
CA LEU A 26 10.97 14.41 -14.07
C LEU A 26 10.66 15.56 -15.04
N SER A 27 10.59 16.81 -14.55
CA SER A 27 10.43 18.02 -15.36
C SER A 27 11.59 18.24 -16.33
N VAL A 28 12.83 17.96 -15.90
CA VAL A 28 14.01 18.07 -16.77
C VAL A 28 14.01 17.00 -17.86
N ARG A 29 13.64 15.74 -17.55
CA ARG A 29 13.55 14.65 -18.54
C ARG A 29 12.38 14.77 -19.51
N ALA A 30 11.27 15.38 -19.09
CA ALA A 30 10.11 15.59 -19.94
C ALA A 30 10.34 16.64 -21.06
N ARG A 31 11.38 17.48 -20.94
CA ARG A 31 11.68 18.55 -21.93
C ARG A 31 12.31 18.05 -23.24
N ASP A 32 12.78 16.81 -23.30
CA ASP A 32 13.46 16.26 -24.48
C ASP A 32 12.51 15.61 -25.50
N PHE A 33 11.18 15.63 -25.26
CA PHE A 33 10.21 14.95 -26.13
C PHE A 33 9.31 15.91 -26.92
N SER A 34 9.07 15.55 -28.18
CA SER A 34 8.24 16.33 -29.10
C SER A 34 6.81 16.46 -28.58
N LEU A 35 6.25 17.68 -28.62
CA LEU A 35 4.84 17.99 -28.31
C LEU A 35 3.84 17.10 -29.06
N SER A 36 4.24 16.47 -30.17
CA SER A 36 3.42 15.51 -30.92
C SER A 36 3.18 14.18 -30.18
N ALA A 37 4.14 13.73 -29.35
CA ALA A 37 4.03 12.51 -28.53
C ALA A 37 3.02 12.66 -27.38
N LEU A 38 2.80 13.89 -26.90
CA LEU A 38 1.80 14.19 -25.87
C LEU A 38 0.35 14.13 -26.38
N SER A 39 0.13 14.05 -27.71
CA SER A 39 -1.21 14.13 -28.32
C SER A 39 -1.78 12.80 -28.82
N LYS A 40 -0.95 11.75 -28.90
CA LYS A 40 -1.36 10.40 -29.31
C LYS A 40 -0.90 9.44 -28.23
N GLY A 41 -1.84 8.76 -27.58
CA GLY A 41 -1.51 7.73 -26.59
C GLY A 41 -0.55 6.69 -27.17
N ASN A 42 0.27 6.08 -26.31
CA ASN A 42 1.24 5.08 -26.74
C ASN A 42 0.54 3.78 -27.18
N SER A 43 1.09 3.11 -28.19
CA SER A 43 0.66 1.77 -28.58
C SER A 43 0.95 0.75 -27.47
N THR A 44 0.27 -0.40 -27.53
CA THR A 44 0.50 -1.48 -26.56
C THR A 44 1.94 -1.98 -26.63
N GLU A 45 2.49 -2.10 -27.83
CA GLU A 45 3.86 -2.56 -28.08
C GLU A 45 4.90 -1.62 -27.48
N GLU A 46 4.71 -0.30 -27.63
CA GLU A 46 5.60 0.71 -27.04
C GLU A 46 5.59 0.63 -25.51
N ILE A 47 4.41 0.49 -24.90
CA ILE A 47 4.29 0.39 -23.45
C ILE A 47 4.94 -0.90 -22.93
N LEU A 48 4.66 -2.04 -23.58
CA LEU A 48 5.27 -3.33 -23.21
C LEU A 48 6.79 -3.28 -23.35
N HIS A 49 7.31 -2.67 -24.41
CA HIS A 49 8.75 -2.48 -24.59
C HIS A 49 9.36 -1.59 -23.49
N PHE A 50 8.68 -0.50 -23.15
CA PHE A 50 9.09 0.42 -22.07
C PHE A 50 9.14 -0.28 -20.70
N LEU A 51 8.14 -1.09 -20.38
CA LEU A 51 8.08 -1.89 -19.14
C LEU A 51 9.18 -2.96 -19.12
N ALA A 52 9.39 -3.65 -20.24
CA ALA A 52 10.42 -4.68 -20.36
C ALA A 52 11.84 -4.11 -20.13
N LYS A 53 12.12 -2.89 -20.62
CA LYS A 53 13.39 -2.17 -20.34
C LYS A 53 13.61 -1.89 -18.85
N ARG A 54 12.54 -1.86 -18.05
CA ARG A 54 12.58 -1.72 -16.59
C ARG A 54 12.45 -3.06 -15.86
N GLY A 55 12.61 -4.18 -16.56
CA GLY A 55 12.54 -5.52 -15.97
C GLY A 55 11.12 -5.98 -15.61
N VAL A 56 10.10 -5.22 -16.01
CA VAL A 56 8.69 -5.59 -15.84
C VAL A 56 8.22 -6.27 -17.12
N HIS A 57 8.21 -7.61 -17.12
CA HIS A 57 7.77 -8.40 -18.27
C HIS A 57 6.29 -8.77 -18.13
N MET A 58 5.49 -8.37 -19.12
CA MET A 58 4.07 -8.70 -19.22
C MET A 58 3.78 -9.26 -20.61
N THR A 59 2.83 -10.19 -20.69
CA THR A 59 2.30 -10.63 -21.99
C THR A 59 1.25 -9.64 -22.50
N PRO A 60 1.05 -9.51 -23.82
CA PRO A 60 -0.04 -8.70 -24.38
C PRO A 60 -1.41 -9.07 -23.80
N ASP A 61 -1.71 -10.36 -23.61
CA ASP A 61 -2.96 -10.81 -23.01
C ASP A 61 -3.16 -10.34 -21.57
N CYS A 62 -2.07 -10.32 -20.77
CA CYS A 62 -2.11 -9.78 -19.41
C CYS A 62 -2.33 -8.27 -19.42
N TRP A 63 -1.74 -7.55 -20.38
CA TRP A 63 -1.93 -6.11 -20.57
C TRP A 63 -3.36 -5.76 -21.03
N GLN A 64 -3.96 -6.55 -21.93
CA GLN A 64 -5.32 -6.29 -22.39
C GLN A 64 -6.39 -6.49 -21.31
N LYS A 65 -6.15 -7.35 -20.31
CA LYS A 65 -7.07 -7.52 -19.16
C LYS A 65 -7.18 -6.28 -18.27
N VAL A 66 -6.22 -5.37 -18.37
CA VAL A 66 -6.19 -4.08 -17.68
C VAL A 66 -6.51 -2.97 -18.68
N ALA A 67 -7.51 -3.20 -19.53
CA ALA A 67 -7.94 -2.42 -20.68
C ALA A 67 -8.04 -0.90 -20.52
N CYS A 68 -8.17 -0.37 -19.29
CA CYS A 68 -8.07 1.07 -19.04
C CYS A 68 -6.66 1.64 -19.25
N TRP A 69 -5.67 0.78 -19.53
CA TRP A 69 -4.27 1.17 -19.64
C TRP A 69 -3.80 1.51 -21.04
N SER A 70 -4.50 1.06 -22.09
CA SER A 70 -4.17 1.44 -23.46
C SER A 70 -4.39 2.93 -23.75
N ALA A 71 -4.97 3.68 -22.80
CA ALA A 71 -5.14 5.12 -22.85
C ALA A 71 -4.06 5.90 -22.06
N ARG A 72 -3.12 5.23 -21.38
CA ARG A 72 -2.13 5.90 -20.53
C ARG A 72 -0.92 6.36 -21.32
N SER A 73 -0.48 7.58 -21.04
CA SER A 73 0.81 8.09 -21.54
C SER A 73 1.94 7.55 -20.67
N ILE A 74 2.99 7.06 -21.33
CA ILE A 74 4.24 6.64 -20.70
C ILE A 74 4.80 7.80 -19.87
N GLU A 75 4.84 8.99 -20.44
CA GLU A 75 5.49 10.17 -19.86
C GLU A 75 4.68 10.76 -18.70
N CYS A 76 3.36 10.84 -18.84
CA CYS A 76 2.51 11.50 -17.85
C CYS A 76 2.09 10.58 -16.70
N GLU A 77 2.05 9.27 -16.91
CA GLU A 77 1.46 8.34 -15.93
C GLU A 77 2.39 7.20 -15.55
N LEU A 78 2.87 6.42 -16.52
CA LEU A 78 3.63 5.20 -16.20
C LEU A 78 5.03 5.50 -15.68
N GLU A 79 5.77 6.41 -16.30
CA GLU A 79 7.11 6.78 -15.87
C GLU A 79 7.13 7.41 -14.47
N PRO A 80 6.29 8.42 -14.15
CA PRO A 80 6.21 8.95 -12.80
C PRO A 80 5.82 7.89 -11.77
N ALA A 81 4.89 6.99 -12.11
CA ALA A 81 4.51 5.91 -11.21
C ALA A 81 5.69 4.98 -10.93
N LEU A 82 6.37 4.48 -11.97
CA LEU A 82 7.52 3.59 -11.85
C LEU A 82 8.66 4.23 -11.05
N PHE A 83 8.94 5.52 -11.29
CA PHE A 83 9.89 6.30 -10.48
C PHE A 83 9.47 6.32 -9.01
N TRP A 84 8.19 6.57 -8.71
CA TRP A 84 7.72 6.56 -7.33
C TRP A 84 7.90 5.17 -6.68
N TRP A 85 7.60 4.07 -7.38
CA TRP A 85 7.78 2.71 -6.84
C TRP A 85 9.24 2.35 -6.55
N LEU A 86 10.16 2.74 -7.43
CA LEU A 86 11.56 2.36 -7.36
C LEU A 86 12.35 3.32 -6.45
N ASP A 87 12.25 4.61 -6.72
CA ASP A 87 13.12 5.61 -6.12
C ASP A 87 12.54 6.20 -4.83
N VAL A 88 11.22 6.38 -4.76
CA VAL A 88 10.58 6.98 -3.58
C VAL A 88 10.21 5.92 -2.55
N LEU A 89 9.50 4.88 -2.98
CA LEU A 89 9.08 3.79 -2.11
C LEU A 89 10.26 2.87 -1.76
N GLY A 90 11.19 2.67 -2.70
CA GLY A 90 12.39 1.85 -2.50
C GLY A 90 12.20 0.37 -2.85
N LEU A 91 11.31 0.03 -3.79
CA LEU A 91 11.21 -1.34 -4.30
C LEU A 91 12.40 -1.65 -5.20
N SER A 92 12.91 -2.88 -5.12
CA SER A 92 13.81 -3.37 -6.16
C SER A 92 13.05 -3.65 -7.46
N GLN A 93 13.75 -3.64 -8.59
CA GLN A 93 13.15 -3.99 -9.88
C GLN A 93 12.46 -5.37 -9.86
N ALA A 94 13.07 -6.35 -9.18
CA ALA A 94 12.49 -7.68 -9.05
C ALA A 94 11.19 -7.68 -8.20
N GLN A 95 11.13 -6.87 -7.14
CA GLN A 95 9.92 -6.71 -6.35
C GLN A 95 8.82 -6.04 -7.16
N LEU A 96 9.14 -4.97 -7.88
CA LEU A 96 8.19 -4.26 -8.74
C LEU A 96 7.64 -5.18 -9.83
N ALA A 97 8.51 -5.92 -10.54
CA ALA A 97 8.10 -6.88 -11.55
C ALA A 97 7.13 -7.94 -10.98
N LYS A 98 7.42 -8.47 -9.79
CA LYS A 98 6.54 -9.42 -9.11
C LYS A 98 5.19 -8.80 -8.73
N VAL A 99 5.18 -7.56 -8.24
CA VAL A 99 3.97 -6.82 -7.88
C VAL A 99 3.09 -6.62 -9.11
N VAL A 100 3.66 -6.11 -10.20
CA VAL A 100 2.92 -5.86 -11.45
C VAL A 100 2.41 -7.16 -12.07
N ALA A 101 3.20 -8.24 -12.04
CA ALA A 101 2.78 -9.53 -12.55
C ALA A 101 1.58 -10.12 -11.76
N GLY A 102 1.55 -9.95 -10.44
CA GLY A 102 0.48 -10.49 -9.59
C GLY A 102 -0.74 -9.58 -9.41
N PHE A 103 -0.55 -8.26 -9.56
CA PHE A 103 -1.58 -7.25 -9.34
C PHE A 103 -1.36 -6.10 -10.32
N PRO A 104 -1.57 -6.33 -11.63
CA PRO A 104 -1.25 -5.34 -12.65
C PRO A 104 -1.92 -4.00 -12.36
N GLN A 105 -3.21 -3.97 -12.02
CA GLN A 105 -4.03 -2.75 -11.78
C GLN A 105 -3.36 -1.66 -10.92
N ILE A 106 -2.35 -2.01 -10.12
CA ILE A 106 -1.49 -1.10 -9.35
C ILE A 106 -0.86 0.02 -10.18
N LEU A 107 -0.52 -0.23 -11.46
CA LEU A 107 0.05 0.80 -12.33
C LEU A 107 -0.96 1.91 -12.67
N GLY A 108 -2.26 1.64 -12.45
CA GLY A 108 -3.31 2.63 -12.67
C GLY A 108 -3.60 3.53 -11.46
N TYR A 109 -2.95 3.30 -10.31
CA TYR A 109 -3.20 4.09 -9.11
C TYR A 109 -2.57 5.47 -9.21
N SER A 110 -3.31 6.48 -8.77
CA SER A 110 -2.82 7.85 -8.76
C SER A 110 -1.75 8.01 -7.69
N ILE A 111 -0.64 8.67 -8.04
CA ILE A 111 0.40 9.01 -7.08
C ILE A 111 -0.17 9.86 -5.95
N GLU A 112 -0.95 10.89 -6.29
CA GLU A 112 -1.46 11.87 -5.33
C GLU A 112 -2.69 11.38 -4.56
N GLN A 113 -3.54 10.55 -5.15
CA GLN A 113 -4.78 10.11 -4.50
C GLN A 113 -4.67 8.75 -3.81
N ASN A 114 -3.73 7.89 -4.24
CA ASN A 114 -3.60 6.52 -3.73
C ASN A 114 -2.25 6.29 -3.07
N LEU A 115 -1.15 6.47 -3.83
CA LEU A 115 0.18 6.01 -3.44
C LEU A 115 0.74 6.81 -2.26
N LYS A 116 0.90 8.13 -2.43
CA LYS A 116 1.46 9.01 -1.39
C LYS A 116 0.61 9.02 -0.12
N PRO A 117 -0.74 9.20 -0.17
CA PRO A 117 -1.53 9.26 1.05
C PRO A 117 -1.47 7.97 1.86
N THR A 118 -1.56 6.82 1.19
CA THR A 118 -1.53 5.53 1.88
C THR A 118 -0.14 5.22 2.44
N ALA A 119 0.92 5.53 1.68
CA ALA A 119 2.30 5.38 2.17
C ALA A 119 2.56 6.25 3.41
N ALA A 120 2.18 7.53 3.36
CA ALA A 120 2.31 8.44 4.50
C ALA A 120 1.55 7.92 5.73
N TRP A 121 0.30 7.50 5.54
CA TRP A 121 -0.50 6.94 6.64
C TRP A 121 0.15 5.69 7.27
N ILE A 122 0.73 4.79 6.46
CA ILE A 122 1.43 3.59 6.98
C ILE A 122 2.70 4.00 7.74
N LEU A 123 3.46 4.99 7.28
CA LEU A 123 4.63 5.51 7.99
C LEU A 123 4.24 6.15 9.33
N ASP A 124 3.12 6.88 9.36
CA ASP A 124 2.58 7.48 10.59
C ASP A 124 2.12 6.45 11.63
N LEU A 125 1.85 5.20 11.22
CA LEU A 125 1.65 4.10 12.17
C LEU A 125 2.93 3.71 12.93
N GLY A 126 4.10 4.15 12.45
CA GLY A 126 5.41 3.84 13.03
C GLY A 126 6.20 2.76 12.26
N LEU A 127 5.82 2.46 11.01
CA LEU A 127 6.62 1.58 10.15
C LEU A 127 7.80 2.36 9.55
N SER A 128 8.94 1.69 9.39
CA SER A 128 10.07 2.24 8.62
C SER A 128 9.83 2.14 7.11
N GLN A 129 10.55 2.93 6.32
CA GLN A 129 10.51 2.89 4.85
C GLN A 129 10.72 1.47 4.30
N THR A 130 11.67 0.72 4.85
CA THR A 130 11.94 -0.67 4.45
C THR A 130 10.77 -1.60 4.76
N GLN A 131 10.05 -1.37 5.86
CA GLN A 131 8.86 -2.15 6.19
C GLN A 131 7.68 -1.77 5.28
N LEU A 132 7.49 -0.49 4.98
CA LEU A 132 6.50 -0.02 4.02
C LEU A 132 6.71 -0.68 2.64
N ALA A 133 7.95 -0.67 2.12
CA ALA A 133 8.29 -1.32 0.86
C ALA A 133 7.93 -2.81 0.86
N LYS A 134 8.21 -3.53 1.95
CA LYS A 134 7.84 -4.95 2.12
C LYS A 134 6.32 -5.16 2.17
N VAL A 135 5.60 -4.30 2.90
CA VAL A 135 4.13 -4.33 3.00
C VAL A 135 3.51 -4.21 1.61
N VAL A 136 3.95 -3.20 0.87
CA VAL A 136 3.44 -2.91 -0.47
C VAL A 136 3.80 -4.02 -1.46
N ALA A 137 5.04 -4.53 -1.41
CA ALA A 137 5.46 -5.65 -2.25
C ALA A 137 4.65 -6.95 -2.01
N GLY A 138 4.21 -7.18 -0.76
CA GLY A 138 3.45 -8.37 -0.39
C GLY A 138 1.93 -8.21 -0.45
N CYS A 139 1.43 -6.98 -0.53
CA CYS A 139 0.01 -6.65 -0.45
C CYS A 139 -0.29 -5.32 -1.18
N PRO A 140 -0.04 -5.25 -2.50
CA PRO A 140 -0.19 -4.00 -3.27
C PRO A 140 -1.62 -3.44 -3.24
N GLN A 141 -2.63 -4.29 -3.06
CA GLN A 141 -4.04 -3.88 -2.92
C GLN A 141 -4.30 -2.92 -1.75
N ILE A 142 -3.40 -2.85 -0.74
CA ILE A 142 -3.56 -1.92 0.39
C ILE A 142 -3.63 -0.47 -0.06
N LEU A 143 -2.96 -0.13 -1.16
CA LEU A 143 -2.90 1.22 -1.73
C LEU A 143 -4.21 1.65 -2.41
N GLY A 144 -5.13 0.71 -2.62
CA GLY A 144 -6.45 0.97 -3.19
C GLY A 144 -7.55 1.11 -2.15
N TYR A 145 -7.27 0.81 -0.88
CA TYR A 145 -8.27 0.91 0.18
C TYR A 145 -8.46 2.35 0.64
N SER A 146 -9.70 2.71 0.97
CA SER A 146 -10.01 4.01 1.56
C SER A 146 -9.34 4.13 2.94
N ILE A 147 -8.54 5.18 3.12
CA ILE A 147 -7.90 5.46 4.42
C ILE A 147 -8.97 5.68 5.49
N GLU A 148 -9.95 6.54 5.22
CA GLU A 148 -10.95 6.96 6.22
C GLU A 148 -12.05 5.90 6.44
N GLN A 149 -12.45 5.17 5.39
CA GLN A 149 -13.56 4.24 5.49
C GLN A 149 -13.14 2.80 5.78
N ASN A 150 -11.85 2.47 5.60
CA ASN A 150 -11.38 1.09 5.75
C ASN A 150 -10.12 0.99 6.62
N LEU A 151 -9.01 1.63 6.21
CA LEU A 151 -7.71 1.42 6.88
C LEU A 151 -7.69 1.93 8.33
N LYS A 152 -8.11 3.17 8.57
CA LYS A 152 -8.19 3.78 9.92
C LYS A 152 -9.19 3.05 10.83
N PRO A 153 -10.45 2.78 10.41
CA PRO A 153 -11.38 2.02 11.24
C PRO A 153 -10.85 0.65 11.63
N THR A 154 -10.20 -0.06 10.71
CA THR A 154 -9.65 -1.39 10.97
C THR A 154 -8.47 -1.33 11.95
N ALA A 155 -7.56 -0.37 11.76
CA ALA A 155 -6.46 -0.12 12.68
C ALA A 155 -6.97 0.23 14.09
N ALA A 156 -7.98 1.10 14.20
CA ALA A 156 -8.59 1.48 15.47
C ALA A 156 -9.26 0.28 16.16
N TRP A 157 -9.94 -0.59 15.40
CA TRP A 157 -10.51 -1.82 15.95
C TRP A 157 -9.44 -2.76 16.51
N VAL A 158 -8.32 -2.94 15.79
CA VAL A 158 -7.19 -3.75 16.26
C VAL A 158 -6.60 -3.17 17.54
N LEU A 159 -6.41 -1.85 17.63
CA LEU A 159 -5.97 -1.18 18.87
C LEU A 159 -6.97 -1.40 20.01
N GLY A 160 -8.27 -1.40 19.71
CA GLY A 160 -9.35 -1.69 20.67
C GLY A 160 -9.29 -3.09 21.29
N LEU A 161 -8.52 -4.03 20.72
CA LEU A 161 -8.24 -5.31 21.36
C LEU A 161 -7.23 -5.20 22.51
N GLY A 162 -6.65 -4.03 22.75
CA GLY A 162 -5.64 -3.77 23.78
C GLY A 162 -4.20 -3.83 23.25
N LEU A 163 -3.99 -3.66 21.95
CA LEU A 163 -2.65 -3.54 21.35
C LEU A 163 -2.11 -2.11 21.52
N SER A 164 -0.81 -1.97 21.72
CA SER A 164 -0.13 -0.68 21.60
C SER A 164 0.10 -0.30 20.13
N GLN A 165 0.37 0.98 19.89
CA GLN A 165 0.71 1.48 18.54
C GLN A 165 1.88 0.72 17.91
N ALA A 166 2.93 0.43 18.69
CA ALA A 166 4.08 -0.34 18.24
C ALA A 166 3.72 -1.80 17.88
N GLN A 167 2.79 -2.40 18.62
CA GLN A 167 2.28 -3.74 18.29
C GLN A 167 1.44 -3.72 17.02
N LEU A 168 0.59 -2.70 16.83
CA LEU A 168 -0.15 -2.51 15.58
C LEU A 168 0.81 -2.39 14.39
N ALA A 169 1.84 -1.55 14.49
CA ALA A 169 2.84 -1.38 13.43
C ALA A 169 3.51 -2.71 13.06
N LYS A 170 3.88 -3.52 14.08
CA LYS A 170 4.43 -4.86 13.88
C LYS A 170 3.45 -5.81 13.19
N VAL A 171 2.17 -5.75 13.55
CA VAL A 171 1.10 -6.55 12.92
C VAL A 171 0.95 -6.16 11.45
N VAL A 172 0.84 -4.87 11.15
CA VAL A 172 0.70 -4.37 9.77
C VAL A 172 1.93 -4.72 8.92
N ALA A 173 3.13 -4.61 9.49
CA ALA A 173 4.37 -4.99 8.80
C ALA A 173 4.44 -6.50 8.48
N GLY A 174 3.87 -7.36 9.34
CA GLY A 174 3.90 -8.81 9.18
C GLY A 174 2.70 -9.41 8.42
N CYS A 175 1.53 -8.77 8.49
CA CYS A 175 0.31 -9.17 7.81
C CYS A 175 -0.52 -7.94 7.42
N PRO A 176 -0.15 -7.22 6.37
CA PRO A 176 -0.89 -6.05 5.91
C PRO A 176 -2.32 -6.38 5.47
N GLN A 177 -2.61 -7.65 5.14
CA GLN A 177 -3.94 -8.09 4.73
C GLN A 177 -5.00 -7.91 5.82
N ILE A 178 -4.61 -7.83 7.11
CA ILE A 178 -5.54 -7.57 8.20
C ILE A 178 -6.36 -6.30 7.97
N LEU A 179 -5.74 -5.27 7.37
CA LEU A 179 -6.36 -4.00 7.09
C LEU A 179 -7.37 -4.06 5.94
N GLY A 180 -7.40 -5.16 5.18
CA GLY A 180 -8.38 -5.39 4.12
C GLY A 180 -9.56 -6.27 4.53
N TYR A 181 -9.57 -6.82 5.74
CA TYR A 181 -10.67 -7.68 6.19
C TYR A 181 -11.83 -6.86 6.76
N SER A 182 -13.06 -7.34 6.53
CA SER A 182 -14.25 -6.73 7.13
C SER A 182 -14.23 -6.91 8.65
N ILE A 183 -14.40 -5.81 9.38
CA ILE A 183 -14.49 -5.84 10.84
C ILE A 183 -15.66 -6.72 11.27
N GLU A 184 -16.85 -6.52 10.69
CA GLU A 184 -18.08 -7.22 11.10
C GLU A 184 -18.12 -8.68 10.64
N GLN A 185 -17.67 -8.97 9.43
CA GLN A 185 -17.83 -10.31 8.85
C GLN A 185 -16.65 -11.24 9.17
N ASN A 186 -15.47 -10.68 9.38
CA ASN A 186 -14.24 -11.45 9.57
C ASN A 186 -13.63 -11.23 10.96
N LEU A 187 -13.24 -10.01 11.29
CA LEU A 187 -12.38 -9.76 12.44
C LEU A 187 -13.11 -9.94 13.78
N LYS A 188 -14.30 -9.36 13.97
CA LYS A 188 -15.11 -9.50 15.18
C LYS A 188 -15.50 -10.96 15.46
N PRO A 189 -16.04 -11.72 14.49
CA PRO A 189 -16.36 -13.13 14.75
C PRO A 189 -15.12 -13.97 15.07
N THR A 190 -13.98 -13.68 14.45
CA THR A 190 -12.72 -14.38 14.76
C THR A 190 -12.26 -14.08 16.18
N ALA A 191 -12.32 -12.82 16.61
CA ALA A 191 -12.04 -12.44 17.99
C ALA A 191 -12.99 -13.12 18.97
N ALA A 192 -14.30 -13.11 18.69
CA ALA A 192 -15.32 -13.76 19.52
C ALA A 192 -15.08 -15.27 19.66
N TRP A 193 -14.67 -15.95 18.60
CA TRP A 193 -14.32 -17.36 18.65
C TRP A 193 -13.16 -17.64 19.61
N PHE A 194 -12.07 -16.86 19.54
CA PHE A 194 -10.96 -17.00 20.49
C PHE A 194 -11.38 -16.73 21.94
N LEU A 195 -12.23 -15.73 22.18
CA LEU A 195 -12.78 -15.46 23.52
C LEU A 195 -13.64 -16.64 24.00
N GLY A 196 -14.42 -17.26 23.10
CA GLY A 196 -15.22 -18.46 23.38
C GLY A 196 -14.38 -19.69 23.72
N LEU A 197 -13.12 -19.76 23.26
CA LEU A 197 -12.15 -20.77 23.68
C LEU A 197 -11.53 -20.50 25.06
N GLY A 198 -11.96 -19.45 25.76
CA GLY A 198 -11.50 -19.09 27.10
C GLY A 198 -10.28 -18.17 27.12
N LEU A 199 -9.85 -17.62 25.97
CA LEU A 199 -8.80 -16.61 25.97
C LEU A 199 -9.34 -15.29 26.54
N SER A 200 -8.55 -14.65 27.39
CA SER A 200 -8.83 -13.26 27.78
C SER A 200 -8.52 -12.30 26.64
N GLN A 201 -9.07 -11.09 26.70
CA GLN A 201 -8.78 -10.03 25.72
C GLN A 201 -7.27 -9.74 25.63
N THR A 202 -6.55 -9.77 26.76
CA THR A 202 -5.10 -9.60 26.79
C THR A 202 -4.35 -10.75 26.10
N GLN A 203 -4.83 -11.99 26.26
CA GLN A 203 -4.24 -13.15 25.57
C GLN A 203 -4.51 -13.06 24.06
N LEU A 204 -5.73 -12.69 23.65
CA LEU A 204 -6.07 -12.46 22.25
C LEU A 204 -5.17 -11.38 21.62
N ALA A 205 -4.96 -10.26 22.31
CA ALA A 205 -4.06 -9.20 21.84
C ALA A 205 -2.64 -9.72 21.60
N LYS A 206 -2.12 -10.54 22.51
CA LYS A 206 -0.80 -11.20 22.36
C LYS A 206 -0.77 -12.14 21.16
N VAL A 207 -1.83 -12.92 20.95
CA VAL A 207 -1.95 -13.84 19.81
C VAL A 207 -1.93 -13.07 18.49
N VAL A 208 -2.73 -12.01 18.37
CA VAL A 208 -2.78 -11.13 17.20
C VAL A 208 -1.41 -10.48 16.94
N ALA A 209 -0.73 -10.00 17.98
CA ALA A 209 0.58 -9.36 17.86
C ALA A 209 1.74 -10.33 17.55
N ALA A 210 1.65 -11.59 18.02
CA ALA A 210 2.75 -12.55 17.92
C ALA A 210 2.84 -13.25 16.56
N ARG A 211 1.70 -13.51 15.90
CA ARG A 211 1.68 -14.28 14.65
C ARG A 211 0.76 -13.68 13.57
N PRO A 212 1.14 -12.52 13.01
CA PRO A 212 0.35 -11.86 11.96
C PRO A 212 0.08 -12.79 10.75
N SER A 213 1.07 -13.58 10.34
CA SER A 213 0.98 -14.46 9.17
C SER A 213 -0.05 -15.60 9.30
N LEU A 214 -0.42 -16.01 10.52
CA LEU A 214 -1.42 -17.07 10.73
C LEU A 214 -2.86 -16.57 10.57
N GLN A 215 -3.10 -15.26 10.49
CA GLN A 215 -4.44 -14.69 10.29
C GLN A 215 -5.08 -15.16 8.98
N ARG A 216 -4.27 -15.45 7.95
CA ARG A 216 -4.73 -16.12 6.71
C ARG A 216 -5.31 -17.51 6.97
N SER A 217 -4.72 -18.26 7.89
CA SER A 217 -5.17 -19.62 8.25
C SER A 217 -6.36 -19.59 9.22
N TRP A 218 -6.41 -18.62 10.14
CA TRP A 218 -7.50 -18.53 11.12
C TRP A 218 -8.87 -18.30 10.49
N LEU A 219 -8.95 -17.52 9.40
CA LEU A 219 -10.19 -17.36 8.64
C LEU A 219 -10.57 -18.64 7.87
N ALA A 220 -9.60 -19.48 7.50
CA ALA A 220 -9.84 -20.76 6.83
C ALA A 220 -10.31 -21.87 7.79
N PHE A 221 -9.83 -21.88 9.03
CA PHE A 221 -10.25 -22.86 10.05
C PHE A 221 -11.71 -22.67 10.49
N ARG A 222 -12.30 -21.49 10.29
CA ARG A 222 -13.70 -21.19 10.62
C ARG A 222 -14.72 -21.81 9.65
N ARG A 223 -14.25 -22.57 8.65
CA ARG A 223 -15.08 -23.24 7.64
C ARG A 223 -15.47 -24.68 8.01
N PHE A 224 -15.10 -25.12 9.21
CA PHE A 224 -15.54 -26.34 9.88
C PHE A 224 -16.07 -25.97 11.27
#